data_AF-A0A645J9A7-F1
#
_entry.id   AF-A0A645J9A7-F1
#
_cell.length_a   1.000
_cell.length_b   1.000
_cell.length_c   1.000
_cell.angle_alpha   90.00
_cell.angle_beta   90.00
_cell.angle_gamma   90.00
#
_symmetry.space_group_name_H-M   'P 1'
#
loop_
_entity.id
_entity.type
_entity.pdbx_description
1 polymer ?
#
loop_
_entity_poly.entity_id
_entity_poly.type
_entity_poly.pdbx_seq_one_letter_code
_entity_poly.pdbx_strand_id
1 'polypeptide(L)'
;MEGIVGNEDAGQMSAWYVLTASGIHPSCPGDTRLEITSPVFDRVDFKLDRDYARGEKFTIIAHDNSPANIYIQKAVLNGEEYSECYLDFSDIAQGGVLELYMGSTPNKKWGK
;
A
#
# COMPACT_ATOMS: atom_id res chain seq x y z
N MET A 1 8.69 27.68 5.78
CA MET A 1 8.58 26.23 5.49
C MET A 1 7.15 25.86 5.77
N GLU A 2 6.29 25.84 4.76
CA GLU A 2 4.95 25.27 4.93
C GLU A 2 5.06 23.83 4.44
N GLY A 3 5.15 22.90 5.39
CA GLY A 3 5.32 21.46 5.13
C GLY A 3 4.08 20.78 4.55
N ILE A 4 3.04 21.56 4.23
CA ILE A 4 1.79 21.13 3.61
C ILE A 4 1.44 22.13 2.50
N VAL A 5 0.96 21.64 1.36
CA VAL A 5 0.64 22.46 0.17
C VAL A 5 -0.77 23.07 0.22
N GLY A 6 -1.54 22.80 1.29
CA GLY A 6 -2.94 23.21 1.43
C GLY A 6 -3.45 23.03 2.87
N ASN A 7 -4.76 23.19 3.09
CA ASN A 7 -5.36 22.99 4.40
C ASN A 7 -5.18 21.54 4.86
N GLU A 8 -4.97 21.34 6.16
CA GLU A 8 -4.73 20.01 6.73
C GLU A 8 -6.02 19.16 6.84
N ASP A 9 -7.18 19.84 6.81
CA ASP A 9 -8.53 19.26 6.88
C ASP A 9 -8.68 18.24 8.03
N ALA A 10 -8.23 18.65 9.23
CA ALA A 10 -8.39 17.94 10.50
C ALA A 10 -7.95 16.47 10.45
N GLY A 11 -6.81 16.20 9.82
CA GLY A 11 -6.20 14.87 9.70
C GLY A 11 -6.30 14.26 8.31
N GLN A 12 -7.12 14.80 7.40
CA GLN A 12 -7.38 14.16 6.11
C GLN A 12 -6.13 14.09 5.24
N MET A 13 -5.40 15.21 5.09
CA MET A 13 -4.16 15.26 4.30
C MET A 13 -3.06 14.41 4.92
N SER A 14 -2.98 14.41 6.26
CA SER A 14 -2.02 13.61 7.01
C SER A 14 -2.29 12.11 6.82
N ALA A 15 -3.53 11.67 6.93
CA ALA A 15 -3.93 10.28 6.73
C ALA A 15 -3.71 9.83 5.27
N TRP A 16 -4.00 10.71 4.30
CA TRP A 16 -3.70 10.44 2.89
C TRP A 16 -2.22 10.14 2.68
N TYR A 17 -1.34 11.01 3.20
CA TYR A 17 0.11 10.82 3.06
C TYR A 17 0.58 9.54 3.74
N VAL A 18 0.16 9.28 4.98
CA VAL A 18 0.57 8.08 5.72
C VAL A 18 0.19 6.81 4.97
N LEU A 19 -1.05 6.71 4.50
CA LEU A 19 -1.52 5.53 3.79
C LEU A 19 -0.83 5.40 2.42
N THR A 20 -0.84 6.43 1.59
CA THR A 20 -0.22 6.34 0.26
C THR A 20 1.29 6.10 0.33
N ALA A 21 2.00 6.74 1.26
CA ALA A 21 3.43 6.50 1.46
C ALA A 21 3.72 5.06 1.95
N SER A 22 2.78 4.43 2.63
CA SER A 22 2.90 3.03 3.05
C SER A 22 2.62 2.01 1.96
N GLY A 23 2.03 2.42 0.83
CA GLY A 23 1.75 1.55 -0.30
C GLY A 23 0.28 1.22 -0.53
N ILE A 24 -0.67 1.80 0.22
CA ILE A 24 -2.11 1.54 0.04
C ILE A 24 -2.95 2.81 0.19
N HIS A 25 -4.09 2.91 -0.49
CA HIS A 25 -5.01 4.04 -0.33
C HIS A 25 -6.48 3.65 -0.59
N PRO A 26 -7.42 3.97 0.31
CA PRO A 26 -8.85 3.73 0.07
C PRO A 26 -9.39 4.75 -0.94
N SER A 27 -9.74 4.32 -2.16
CA SER A 27 -10.25 5.25 -3.18
C SER A 27 -11.69 5.68 -2.95
N CYS A 28 -12.53 4.83 -2.35
CA CYS A 28 -13.96 5.09 -2.15
C CYS A 28 -14.39 4.65 -0.75
N PRO A 29 -14.60 5.58 0.20
CA PRO A 29 -15.09 5.23 1.54
C PRO A 29 -16.44 4.52 1.46
N GLY A 30 -16.54 3.37 2.14
CA GLY A 30 -17.73 2.48 2.08
C GLY A 30 -17.54 1.28 1.15
N ASP A 31 -16.51 1.30 0.30
CA ASP A 31 -15.97 0.12 -0.38
C ASP A 31 -14.84 -0.49 0.48
N THR A 32 -14.64 -1.80 0.37
CA THR A 32 -13.52 -2.52 0.99
C THR A 32 -12.25 -2.46 0.16
N ARG A 33 -12.29 -1.88 -1.05
CA ARG A 33 -11.16 -1.75 -1.96
C ARG A 33 -10.13 -0.71 -1.49
N LEU A 34 -8.87 -1.13 -1.40
CA LEU A 34 -7.70 -0.27 -1.20
C LEU A 34 -6.77 -0.38 -2.41
N GLU A 35 -6.52 0.72 -3.11
CA GLU A 35 -5.58 0.75 -4.24
C GLU A 35 -4.16 0.55 -3.74
N ILE A 36 -3.38 -0.27 -4.45
CA ILE A 36 -1.94 -0.40 -4.22
C ILE A 36 -1.25 0.82 -4.84
N THR A 37 -0.39 1.46 -4.07
CA THR A 37 0.34 2.66 -4.47
C THR A 37 1.84 2.40 -4.44
N SER A 38 2.63 3.34 -4.99
CA SER A 38 4.09 3.26 -4.95
C SER A 38 4.59 3.62 -3.54
N PRO A 39 5.16 2.67 -2.77
CA PRO A 39 5.55 2.94 -1.38
C PRO A 39 6.78 3.84 -1.31
N VAL A 40 6.83 4.69 -0.29
CA VAL A 40 8.01 5.52 0.03
C VAL A 40 9.05 4.73 0.84
N PHE A 41 8.61 3.74 1.62
CA PHE A 41 9.46 2.97 2.53
C PHE A 41 9.69 1.55 2.00
N ASP A 42 10.86 0.98 2.30
CA ASP A 42 11.20 -0.41 1.95
C ASP A 42 10.35 -1.43 2.71
N ARG A 43 9.87 -1.06 3.91
CA ARG A 43 9.05 -1.93 4.74
C ARG A 43 8.10 -1.12 5.61
N VAL A 44 6.83 -1.52 5.62
CA VAL A 44 5.81 -1.01 6.55
C VAL A 44 5.09 -2.17 7.22
N ASP A 45 5.01 -2.11 8.55
CA ASP A 45 4.31 -3.09 9.39
C ASP A 45 3.05 -2.44 9.98
N PHE A 46 1.87 -2.88 9.54
CA PHE A 46 0.59 -2.51 10.13
C PHE A 46 0.24 -3.47 11.24
N LYS A 47 0.19 -2.96 12.47
CA LYS A 47 -0.43 -3.68 13.57
C LYS A 47 -1.95 -3.61 13.41
N LEU A 48 -2.59 -4.76 13.31
CA LEU A 48 -4.02 -4.84 13.07
C LEU A 48 -4.80 -4.90 14.39
N ASP A 49 -6.01 -4.34 14.36
CA ASP A 49 -6.91 -4.36 15.51
C ASP A 49 -7.66 -5.70 15.58
N ARG A 50 -7.67 -6.32 16.76
CA ARG A 50 -8.25 -7.66 16.97
C ARG A 50 -9.78 -7.68 16.89
N ASP A 51 -10.44 -6.54 17.03
CA ASP A 51 -11.90 -6.45 16.93
C ASP A 51 -12.35 -6.46 15.46
N TYR A 52 -11.46 -6.09 14.53
CA TYR A 52 -11.78 -5.90 13.10
C TYR A 52 -10.97 -6.80 12.17
N ALA A 53 -9.88 -7.41 12.66
CA ALA A 53 -8.98 -8.26 11.89
C ALA A 53 -8.68 -9.57 12.62
N ARG A 54 -8.51 -10.63 11.83
CA ARG A 54 -8.10 -11.95 12.33
C ARG A 54 -6.59 -12.06 12.49
N GLY A 55 -5.85 -11.43 11.57
CA GLY A 55 -4.39 -11.35 11.63
C GLY A 55 -3.94 -10.33 12.67
N GLU A 56 -2.74 -10.51 13.22
CA GLU A 56 -2.15 -9.54 14.15
C GLU A 56 -1.38 -8.43 13.43
N LYS A 57 -0.89 -8.73 12.23
CA LYS A 57 -0.03 -7.84 11.46
C LYS A 57 -0.19 -8.07 9.95
N PHE A 58 -0.20 -6.98 9.20
CA PHE A 58 -0.03 -6.97 7.75
C PHE A 58 1.25 -6.21 7.41
N THR A 59 2.06 -6.74 6.50
CA THR A 59 3.36 -6.14 6.13
C THR A 59 3.35 -5.81 4.64
N ILE A 60 3.83 -4.63 4.28
CA ILE A 60 4.18 -4.28 2.90
C ILE A 60 5.71 -4.20 2.82
N ILE A 61 6.31 -4.92 1.86
CA ILE A 61 7.75 -4.90 1.58
C ILE A 61 7.95 -4.42 0.15
N ALA A 62 8.75 -3.38 -0.04
CA ALA A 62 9.12 -2.86 -1.36
C ALA A 62 10.58 -3.20 -1.66
N HIS A 63 10.79 -4.21 -2.49
CA HIS A 63 12.11 -4.62 -2.97
C HIS A 63 12.61 -3.65 -4.04
N ASP A 64 13.91 -3.32 -3.99
CA ASP A 64 14.57 -2.38 -4.89
C ASP A 64 13.95 -0.97 -4.91
N ASN A 65 13.29 -0.55 -3.83
CA ASN A 65 12.68 0.77 -3.73
C ASN A 65 13.77 1.87 -3.73
N SER A 66 13.54 2.93 -4.49
CA SER A 66 14.45 4.07 -4.56
C SER A 66 13.76 5.25 -5.24
N PRO A 67 14.31 6.47 -5.16
CA PRO A 67 13.79 7.62 -5.92
C PRO A 67 13.73 7.40 -7.44
N ALA A 68 14.48 6.44 -7.98
CA ALA A 68 14.43 6.07 -9.39
C ALA A 68 13.45 4.91 -9.67
N ASN A 69 13.28 3.99 -8.72
CA ASN A 69 12.47 2.78 -8.88
C ASN A 69 11.08 2.98 -8.27
N ILE A 70 10.23 3.72 -8.97
CA ILE A 70 8.89 4.09 -8.47
C ILE A 70 7.75 3.25 -9.04
N TYR A 71 8.03 2.32 -9.97
CA TYR A 71 7.00 1.52 -10.64
C TYR A 71 6.97 0.09 -10.11
N ILE A 72 5.79 -0.39 -9.75
CA ILE A 72 5.58 -1.79 -9.38
C ILE A 72 5.73 -2.67 -10.63
N GLN A 73 6.67 -3.61 -10.57
CA GLN A 73 6.93 -4.59 -11.62
C GLN A 73 6.19 -5.90 -11.36
N LYS A 74 6.05 -6.29 -10.09
CA LYS A 74 5.40 -7.52 -9.65
C LYS A 74 4.90 -7.35 -8.23
N ALA A 75 3.77 -7.97 -7.91
CA ALA A 75 3.32 -8.15 -6.54
C ALA A 75 3.24 -9.65 -6.18
N VAL A 76 3.51 -9.95 -4.93
CA VAL A 76 3.35 -11.28 -4.33
C VAL A 76 2.59 -11.10 -3.02
N LEU A 77 1.44 -11.74 -2.89
CA LEU A 77 0.63 -11.71 -1.67
C LEU A 77 0.71 -13.08 -1.01
N ASN A 78 1.26 -13.12 0.21
CA ASN A 78 1.41 -14.33 1.00
C ASN A 78 2.14 -15.49 0.27
N GLY A 79 3.13 -15.13 -0.57
CA GLY A 79 3.93 -16.09 -1.35
C GLY A 79 3.34 -16.46 -2.71
N GLU A 80 2.12 -15.99 -3.04
CA GLU A 80 1.47 -16.23 -4.33
C GLU A 80 1.55 -15.00 -5.22
N GLU A 81 1.70 -15.21 -6.53
CA GLU A 81 1.74 -14.10 -7.48
C GLU A 81 0.41 -13.34 -7.50
N TYR A 82 0.48 -12.02 -7.39
CA TYR A 82 -0.68 -11.16 -7.26
C TYR A 82 -0.73 -10.18 -8.44
N SER A 83 -1.81 -10.25 -9.22
CA SER A 83 -1.97 -9.47 -10.45
C SER A 83 -2.85 -8.23 -10.31
N GLU A 84 -3.64 -8.13 -9.24
CA GLU A 84 -4.54 -7.00 -9.01
C GLU A 84 -3.77 -5.76 -8.56
N CYS A 85 -4.27 -4.59 -8.95
CA CYS A 85 -3.73 -3.29 -8.54
C CYS A 85 -4.36 -2.73 -7.25
N TYR A 86 -5.19 -3.52 -6.60
CA TYR A 86 -5.88 -3.19 -5.36
C TYR A 86 -5.85 -4.40 -4.42
N LEU A 87 -6.11 -4.17 -3.14
CA LEU A 87 -6.41 -5.20 -2.15
C LEU A 87 -7.88 -5.04 -1.72
N ASP A 88 -8.53 -6.13 -1.34
CA ASP A 88 -9.71 -6.04 -0.51
C ASP A 88 -9.29 -5.88 0.96
N PHE A 89 -10.07 -5.18 1.77
CA PHE A 89 -9.81 -5.05 3.21
C PHE A 89 -9.67 -6.42 3.89
N SER A 90 -10.39 -7.44 3.41
CA SER A 90 -10.27 -8.81 3.92
C SER A 90 -8.89 -9.43 3.67
N ASP A 91 -8.17 -9.05 2.61
CA ASP A 91 -6.79 -9.49 2.36
C ASP A 91 -5.85 -8.94 3.45
N ILE A 92 -6.06 -7.68 3.86
CA ILE A 92 -5.30 -7.03 4.93
C ILE A 92 -5.71 -7.59 6.30
N ALA A 93 -7.01 -7.74 6.55
CA ALA A 93 -7.57 -8.16 7.83
C ALA A 93 -7.22 -9.60 8.20
N GLN A 94 -6.88 -10.44 7.22
CA GLN A 94 -6.32 -11.78 7.46
C GLN A 94 -4.86 -11.72 7.94
N GLY A 95 -4.19 -10.58 7.78
CA GLY A 95 -2.76 -10.39 8.02
C GLY A 95 -1.90 -10.97 6.89
N GLY A 96 -0.59 -11.00 7.12
CA GLY A 96 0.36 -11.56 6.16
C GLY A 96 1.29 -10.52 5.55
N VAL A 97 1.74 -10.78 4.32
CA VAL A 97 2.78 -10.00 3.64
C VAL A 97 2.43 -9.77 2.17
N LEU A 98 2.41 -8.49 1.77
CA LEU A 98 2.47 -8.06 0.38
C LEU A 98 3.91 -7.65 0.05
N GLU A 99 4.52 -8.33 -0.92
CA GLU A 99 5.83 -7.98 -1.46
C GLU A 99 5.66 -7.32 -2.83
N LEU A 100 6.23 -6.14 -2.99
CA LEU A 100 6.24 -5.35 -4.22
C LEU A 100 7.67 -5.30 -4.74
N TYR A 101 7.86 -5.64 -6.01
CA TYR A 101 9.16 -5.54 -6.68
C TYR A 101 9.16 -4.28 -7.53
N MET A 102 10.03 -3.33 -7.21
CA MET A 102 10.04 -2.00 -7.79
C MET A 102 11.00 -1.91 -8.98
N GLY A 103 10.77 -0.94 -9.87
CA GLY A 103 11.60 -0.71 -11.05
C GLY A 103 11.45 0.70 -11.61
N SER A 104 12.36 1.09 -12.48
CA SER A 104 12.47 2.46 -13.01
C SER A 104 11.60 2.74 -14.24
N THR A 105 10.93 1.71 -14.79
CA THR A 105 10.04 1.85 -15.94
C THR A 105 8.67 1.22 -15.68
N PRO A 106 7.57 1.77 -16.23
CA PRO A 106 6.24 1.19 -16.04
C PRO A 106 6.13 -0.24 -16.58
N ASN A 107 5.60 -1.17 -15.78
CA ASN A 107 5.20 -2.48 -16.27
C ASN A 107 3.76 -2.43 -16.83
N LYS A 108 3.60 -2.51 -18.15
CA LYS A 108 2.29 -2.50 -18.83
C LYS A 108 1.54 -3.85 -18.78
N LYS A 109 2.10 -4.86 -18.10
CA LYS A 109 1.52 -6.21 -18.01
C LYS A 109 0.91 -6.53 -16.65
N TRP A 110 1.28 -5.80 -15.60
CA TRP A 110 0.76 -5.99 -14.24
C TRP A 110 -0.45 -5.06 -13.98
N GLY A 111 -1.38 -5.45 -13.11
CA GLY A 111 -2.56 -4.65 -12.77
C GLY A 111 -3.59 -4.54 -13.89
N LYS A 112 -3.85 -5.63 -14.62
CA LYS A 112 -4.80 -5.68 -15.74
C LYS A 112 -6.16 -6.21 -15.34
#